data_AF-A0A497ZMR8-F1
#
_entry.id   AF-A0A497ZMR8-F1
#
_cell.length_a   1.000
_cell.length_b   1.000
_cell.length_c   1.000
_cell.angle_alpha   90.00
_cell.angle_beta   90.00
_cell.angle_gamma   90.00
#
_symmetry.space_group_name_H-M   'P 1'
#
loop_
_entity.id
_entity.type
_entity.pdbx_description
1 polymer ?
#
loop_
_entity_poly.entity_id
_entity_poly.type
_entity_poly.pdbx_seq_one_letter_code
_entity_poly.pdbx_strand_id
1 'polypeptide(L)'
;MDRVLVEFYGGPLDREQRVTSALPVVWPLPASATWADQPVVNLEQPRLKERMLYVRRIDPVTGRLAINEAGLVIYDFRGYL
;
A
#
# COMPACT_ATOMS: atom_id res chain seq x y z
N MET A 1 7.05 -15.58 -16.76
CA MET A 1 6.18 -14.57 -16.12
C MET A 1 7.10 -13.49 -15.61
N ASP A 2 6.96 -12.28 -16.14
CA ASP A 2 7.82 -11.16 -15.76
C ASP A 2 7.47 -10.73 -14.33
N ARG A 3 8.48 -10.71 -13.46
CA ARG A 3 8.34 -10.25 -12.08
C ARG A 3 8.47 -8.74 -12.07
N VAL A 4 7.52 -8.06 -11.45
CA VAL A 4 7.56 -6.60 -11.27
C VAL A 4 7.90 -6.31 -9.82
N LEU A 5 8.85 -5.40 -9.60
CA LEU A 5 9.16 -4.90 -8.27
C LEU A 5 8.43 -3.57 -8.03
N VAL A 6 7.87 -3.44 -6.83
CA VAL A 6 7.15 -2.25 -6.37
C VAL A 6 7.78 -1.72 -5.08
N GLU A 7 7.68 -0.43 -4.86
CA GLU A 7 8.10 0.26 -3.63
C GLU A 7 6.97 1.14 -3.10
N PHE A 8 6.72 1.06 -1.79
CA PHE A 8 5.64 1.79 -1.13
C PHE A 8 6.15 3.06 -0.44
N TYR A 9 5.38 4.14 -0.49
CA TYR A 9 5.69 5.42 0.15
C TYR A 9 4.55 5.88 1.06
N GLY A 10 4.92 6.33 2.26
CA GLY A 10 4.00 6.73 3.32
C GLY A 10 3.31 5.55 4.02
N GLY A 11 2.65 5.84 5.13
CA GLY A 11 1.93 4.82 5.91
C GLY A 11 2.86 3.76 6.54
N PRO A 12 2.30 2.61 6.94
CA PRO A 12 3.05 1.59 7.69
C PRO A 12 4.13 0.83 6.90
N LEU A 13 4.15 0.93 5.57
CA LEU A 13 5.10 0.18 4.72
C LEU A 13 6.05 1.12 3.98
N ASP A 14 6.29 2.33 4.50
CA ASP A 14 7.18 3.30 3.86
C ASP A 14 8.54 2.67 3.55
N ARG A 15 8.94 2.74 2.28
CA ARG A 15 10.15 2.17 1.67
C ARG A 15 10.22 0.64 1.62
N GLU A 16 9.16 -0.07 1.94
CA GLU A 16 9.11 -1.52 1.73
C GLU A 16 9.02 -1.83 0.23
N GLN A 17 9.74 -2.87 -0.20
CA GLN A 17 9.74 -3.35 -1.57
C GLN A 17 9.12 -4.75 -1.66
N ARG A 18 8.29 -4.97 -2.70
CA ARG A 18 7.64 -6.26 -2.95
C ARG A 18 7.72 -6.70 -4.40
N VAL A 19 7.59 -8.00 -4.62
CA VAL A 19 7.57 -8.61 -5.94
C VAL A 19 6.16 -9.06 -6.26
N THR A 20 5.68 -8.74 -7.46
CA THR A 20 4.35 -9.13 -7.95
C THR A 20 4.42 -9.69 -9.37
N SER A 21 3.42 -10.49 -9.74
CA SER A 21 3.22 -10.97 -11.11
C SER A 21 2.43 -10.00 -12.00
N ALA A 22 1.72 -9.03 -11.42
CA ALA A 22 0.92 -8.05 -12.14
C ALA A 22 0.86 -6.69 -11.42
N LEU A 23 0.65 -5.61 -12.18
CA LEU A 23 0.54 -4.24 -11.68
C LEU A 23 -0.93 -3.79 -11.57
N PRO A 24 -1.55 -3.83 -10.37
CA PRO A 24 -2.88 -3.28 -10.18
C PRO A 24 -2.88 -1.74 -10.16
N VAL A 25 -4.06 -1.12 -10.21
CA VAL A 25 -4.19 0.34 -9.98
C VAL A 25 -4.15 0.66 -8.49
N VAL A 26 -4.79 -0.20 -7.71
CA VAL A 26 -4.88 -0.11 -6.25
C VAL A 26 -4.36 -1.41 -5.67
N TRP A 27 -3.48 -1.29 -4.68
CA TRP A 27 -2.93 -2.41 -3.95
C TRP A 27 -3.50 -2.42 -2.53
N PRO A 28 -4.50 -3.29 -2.24
CA PRO A 28 -5.03 -3.46 -0.90
C PRO A 28 -4.09 -4.36 -0.09
N LEU A 29 -3.77 -3.94 1.13
CA LEU A 29 -2.99 -4.74 2.08
C LEU A 29 -3.82 -4.94 3.34
N PRO A 30 -3.78 -6.14 3.95
CA PRO A 30 -4.32 -6.31 5.29
C PRO A 30 -3.61 -5.31 6.20
N ALA A 31 -4.38 -4.55 6.99
CA ALA A 31 -3.78 -3.71 8.02
C ALA A 31 -2.98 -4.59 8.97
N SER A 32 -1.74 -4.19 9.29
CA SER A 32 -1.01 -4.83 10.39
C SER A 32 -1.80 -4.57 11.66
N ALA A 33 -2.27 -5.64 12.31
CA ALA A 33 -2.98 -5.50 13.58
C ALA A 33 -2.05 -4.82 14.60
N THR A 34 -2.31 -3.54 14.90
CA THR A 34 -1.66 -2.86 16.02
C THR A 34 -2.33 -3.33 17.29
N TRP A 35 -1.62 -4.18 18.04
CA TRP A 35 -2.00 -4.58 19.38
C TRP A 35 -2.00 -3.34 20.28
N ALA A 36 -3.10 -3.10 20.98
CA ALA A 36 -3.16 -2.16 22.08
C ALA A 36 -3.21 -2.96 23.38
N ASP A 37 -2.41 -2.58 24.38
CA ASP A 37 -2.38 -3.22 25.70
C ASP A 37 -3.68 -3.01 26.51
N GLN A 38 -4.60 -2.18 26.01
CA GLN A 38 -5.90 -1.99 26.61
C GLN A 38 -6.91 -2.96 25.99
N PRO A 39 -7.72 -3.67 26.80
CA PRO A 39 -8.83 -4.46 26.28
C PRO A 39 -9.87 -3.49 25.70
N VAL A 40 -9.76 -3.20 24.41
CA VAL A 40 -10.80 -2.49 23.67
C VAL A 40 -11.94 -3.48 23.47
N VAL A 41 -12.94 -3.43 24.34
CA VAL A 41 -14.20 -4.14 24.13
C VAL A 41 -14.94 -3.40 23.02
N ASN A 42 -14.57 -3.68 21.76
CA ASN A 42 -15.20 -3.09 20.60
C ASN A 42 -16.53 -3.81 20.33
N LEU A 43 -17.61 -3.35 20.98
CA LEU A 43 -18.94 -3.92 20.85
C LEU A 43 -19.59 -3.62 19.48
N GLU A 44 -19.03 -2.69 18.70
CA GLU A 44 -19.51 -2.36 17.35
C GLU A 44 -18.37 -2.54 16.33
N GLN A 45 -18.33 -3.74 15.75
CA GLN A 45 -17.70 -4.13 14.48
C GLN A 45 -16.36 -3.45 14.10
N PRO A 46 -15.20 -4.14 14.23
CA PRO A 46 -13.90 -3.66 13.77
C PRO A 46 -13.72 -3.55 12.24
N ARG A 47 -14.81 -3.64 11.46
CA ARG A 47 -14.77 -3.79 9.99
C ARG A 47 -14.36 -2.54 9.21
N LEU A 48 -14.37 -1.37 9.85
CA LEU A 48 -14.14 -0.06 9.21
C LEU A 48 -12.66 0.35 9.07
N LYS A 49 -11.70 -0.51 9.44
CA LYS A 49 -10.25 -0.25 9.29
C LYS A 49 -9.46 -1.50 8.86
N GLU A 50 -10.06 -2.38 8.08
CA GLU A 50 -9.46 -3.70 7.82
C GLU A 50 -8.36 -3.68 6.75
N ARG A 51 -8.36 -2.66 5.87
CA ARG A 51 -7.49 -2.67 4.68
C ARG A 51 -6.74 -1.36 4.53
N MET A 52 -5.41 -1.45 4.43
CA MET A 52 -4.57 -0.36 3.97
C MET A 52 -4.61 -0.28 2.45
N LEU A 53 -4.71 0.92 1.90
CA LEU A 53 -4.65 1.15 0.47
C LEU A 53 -3.38 1.87 0.06
N TYR A 54 -2.75 1.32 -0.97
CA TYR A 54 -1.71 1.98 -1.74
C TYR A 54 -2.17 2.14 -3.19
N VAL A 55 -1.93 3.30 -3.80
CA VAL A 55 -2.32 3.59 -5.19
C VAL A 55 -1.08 3.86 -6.00
N ARG A 56 -1.06 3.31 -7.21
CA ARG A 56 0.03 3.49 -8.15
C ARG A 56 0.29 4.98 -8.40
N ARG A 57 1.52 5.44 -8.16
CA ARG A 57 1.89 6.83 -8.40
C ARG A 57 1.97 7.08 -9.91
N ILE A 58 1.24 8.09 -10.35
CA ILE A 58 1.31 8.60 -11.72
C ILE A 58 2.05 9.93 -11.66
N ASP A 59 3.10 10.07 -12.47
CA ASP A 59 3.82 11.32 -12.61
C ASP A 59 2.87 12.36 -13.24
N PRO A 60 2.62 13.50 -12.56
CA PRO A 60 1.62 14.47 -12.98
C PRO A 60 2.03 15.25 -14.24
N VAL A 61 3.32 15.25 -14.60
CA VAL A 61 3.85 15.97 -15.76
C VAL A 61 3.73 15.12 -17.03
N THR A 62 4.10 13.85 -16.92
CA THR A 62 4.15 12.92 -18.06
C THR A 62 2.89 12.08 -18.21
N GLY A 63 2.05 12.00 -17.16
CA GLY A 63 0.89 11.10 -17.10
C GLY A 63 1.27 9.61 -17.10
N ARG A 64 2.56 9.29 -16.91
CA ARG A 64 3.08 7.92 -16.93
C ARG A 64 3.23 7.37 -15.53
N LEU A 65 3.38 6.06 -15.46
CA LEU A 65 3.73 5.36 -14.22
C LEU A 65 5.05 5.90 -13.67
N ALA A 66 5.04 6.31 -12.39
CA ALA A 66 6.27 6.71 -11.72
C ALA A 66 7.13 5.47 -11.40
N ILE A 67 8.38 5.51 -11.85
CA ILE A 67 9.39 4.47 -11.66
C ILE A 67 10.62 5.15 -11.06
N ASN A 68 11.20 4.59 -9.99
CA ASN A 68 12.39 5.16 -9.37
C ASN A 68 13.67 4.82 -10.18
N GLU A 69 14.81 5.36 -9.76
CA GLU A 69 16.10 5.15 -10.44
C GLU A 69 16.54 3.68 -10.52
N ALA A 70 16.06 2.83 -9.60
CA ALA A 70 16.31 1.39 -9.59
C ALA A 70 15.32 0.58 -10.45
N GLY A 71 14.40 1.24 -11.17
CA GLY A 71 13.40 0.58 -11.98
C GLY A 71 12.18 0.08 -11.19
N LEU A 72 12.01 0.50 -9.94
CA LEU A 72 10.90 0.08 -9.07
C LEU A 72 9.67 0.92 -9.34
N VAL A 73 8.51 0.27 -9.42
CA VAL A 73 7.22 0.96 -9.58
C VAL A 73 6.77 1.55 -8.25
N ILE A 74 6.43 2.84 -8.23
CA ILE A 74 6.11 3.56 -7.00
C ILE A 74 4.61 3.51 -6.67
N TYR A 75 4.29 3.26 -5.40
CA TYR A 75 2.94 3.29 -4.84
C TYR A 75 2.85 4.22 -3.62
N ASP A 76 1.77 5.00 -3.54
CA ASP A 76 1.51 5.94 -2.45
C ASP A 76 0.43 5.44 -1.51
N PHE A 77 0.66 5.54 -0.20
CA PHE A 77 -0.36 5.29 0.81
C PHE A 77 -1.52 6.29 0.67
N ARG A 78 -2.75 5.78 0.71
CA ARG A 78 -3.97 6.62 0.65
C ARG A 78 -4.81 6.59 1.92
N GLY A 79 -4.64 5.58 2.78
CA GLY A 79 -5.43 5.45 4.01
C GLY A 79 -5.98 4.05 4.23
N TYR A 80 -6.95 3.97 5.14
CA TYR A 80 -7.69 2.75 5.46
C TYR A 80 -9.08 2.78 4.81
N LEU A 81 -9.64 1.62 4.48
CA LEU A 81 -11.05 1.41 4.13
C LEU A 81 -11.79 0.57 5.18
#